data_AF-A0A6N7QAT6-F1
#
_entry.id   AF-A0A6N7QAT6-F1
#
_cell.length_a   1.000
_cell.length_b   1.000
_cell.length_c   1.000
_cell.angle_alpha   90.00
_cell.angle_beta   90.00
_cell.angle_gamma   90.00
#
_symmetry.space_group_name_H-M   'P 1'
#
loop_
_entity.id
_entity.type
_entity.pdbx_description
1 polymer ?
#
loop_
_entity_poly.entity_id
_entity_poly.type
_entity_poly.pdbx_seq_one_letter_code
_entity_poly.pdbx_strand_id
1 'polypeptide(L)'
;MRPATRLAQCLLLAGILPLAGCAQSGSADTPAATSTNAQGCVRKRQLGPQDPFKTPPPLMEACLGPYKLRIPANYFGDQMGPNFDDSFGLYLEYPSLQPFAPGERAHLSLDVSTRTVDIGYHYLNGVDPNNVLYAPNSTDDGDPAERLEGRIQGKEIYGLTPYYADLKKSFTYYRKKGYNESHSDEPTNIFNVASQKDWYVARDHNGQISTLIKCTSHEVTESGVEYRDGRLVRSKEDPLPDCTHLFVIKDLSAMVEIRYVRFALPDWKKIEAAARDNLKKFMVQSRGL
;
A
#
# COMPACT_ATOMS: atom_id res chain seq x y z
N MET A 1 -38.39 40.61 -32.50
CA MET A 1 -39.05 40.71 -33.82
C MET A 1 -37.96 40.80 -34.88
N ARG A 2 -37.87 39.82 -35.80
CA ARG A 2 -36.99 39.83 -36.99
C ARG A 2 -37.80 40.42 -38.18
N PRO A 3 -37.17 41.04 -39.20
CA PRO A 3 -36.59 40.31 -40.36
C PRO A 3 -35.26 40.95 -40.86
N ALA A 4 -34.23 40.25 -41.36
CA ALA A 4 -34.08 39.43 -42.58
C ALA A 4 -34.21 40.22 -43.90
N THR A 5 -33.08 40.55 -44.53
CA THR A 5 -32.99 40.92 -45.96
C THR A 5 -31.78 40.24 -46.60
N ARG A 6 -32.01 39.65 -47.78
CA ARG A 6 -31.12 38.81 -48.60
C ARG A 6 -30.36 39.61 -49.67
N LEU A 7 -29.42 38.91 -50.32
CA LEU A 7 -28.83 39.03 -51.69
C LEU A 7 -27.35 39.46 -51.69
N ALA A 8 -26.40 38.54 -51.98
CA ALA A 8 -25.91 38.10 -53.31
C ALA A 8 -25.02 39.19 -53.96
N GLN A 9 -23.78 38.98 -54.43
CA GLN A 9 -23.22 37.92 -55.27
C GLN A 9 -21.66 37.96 -55.28
N CYS A 10 -21.06 36.77 -55.46
CA CYS A 10 -19.85 36.39 -56.22
C CYS A 10 -18.57 37.26 -56.27
N LEU A 11 -17.41 36.65 -55.97
CA LEU A 11 -16.31 36.41 -56.93
C LEU A 11 -15.23 35.45 -56.37
N LEU A 12 -14.65 34.69 -57.30
CA LEU A 12 -13.75 33.53 -57.18
C LEU A 12 -12.34 33.85 -56.64
N LEU A 13 -11.74 32.90 -55.91
CA LEU A 13 -10.32 32.56 -56.09
C LEU A 13 -10.03 31.13 -55.61
N ALA A 14 -9.50 30.35 -56.55
CA ALA A 14 -9.07 28.98 -56.39
C ALA A 14 -7.78 28.90 -55.55
N GLY A 15 -7.73 27.92 -54.65
CA GLY A 15 -6.53 27.51 -53.93
C GLY A 15 -6.52 26.00 -53.80
N ILE A 16 -5.80 25.34 -54.71
CA ILE A 16 -5.53 23.90 -54.70
C ILE A 16 -4.60 23.63 -53.52
N LEU A 17 -5.09 22.95 -52.48
CA LEU A 17 -4.25 22.42 -51.40
C LEU A 17 -3.75 21.02 -51.81
N PRO A 18 -2.43 20.77 -51.76
CA PRO A 18 -1.88 19.48 -52.12
C PRO A 18 -2.20 18.44 -51.03
N LEU A 19 -2.50 17.24 -51.52
CA LEU A 19 -2.56 15.98 -50.77
C LEU A 19 -1.26 15.79 -49.97
N ALA A 20 -1.28 16.11 -48.69
CA ALA A 20 -0.35 15.56 -47.72
C ALA A 20 -0.99 14.27 -47.18
N GLY A 21 -0.35 13.15 -47.52
CA GLY A 21 -0.84 11.81 -47.26
C GLY A 21 -1.22 11.58 -45.80
N CYS A 22 -2.16 10.65 -45.62
CA CYS A 22 -2.44 10.01 -44.35
C CYS A 22 -1.10 9.61 -43.72
N ALA A 23 -0.70 10.34 -42.66
CA ALA A 23 0.33 9.86 -41.77
C ALA A 23 -0.16 8.50 -41.28
N GLN A 24 0.51 7.46 -41.75
CA GLN A 24 0.40 6.11 -41.25
C GLN A 24 0.52 6.23 -39.74
N SER A 25 -0.55 5.89 -39.02
CA SER A 25 -0.54 5.73 -37.57
C SER A 25 0.50 4.67 -37.25
N GLY A 26 1.75 5.10 -37.07
CA GLY A 26 2.86 4.23 -36.79
C GLY A 26 2.60 3.58 -35.45
N SER A 27 2.22 2.31 -35.46
CA SER A 27 2.59 1.25 -34.49
C SER A 27 2.78 1.62 -33.01
N ALA A 28 2.09 2.65 -32.51
CA ALA A 28 2.20 3.14 -31.13
C ALA A 28 1.21 2.47 -30.18
N ASP A 29 0.30 1.64 -30.70
CA ASP A 29 -0.83 1.11 -29.93
C ASP A 29 -0.59 -0.28 -29.33
N THR A 30 0.60 -0.88 -29.50
CA THR A 30 0.93 -2.16 -28.84
C THR A 30 1.83 -1.91 -27.63
N PRO A 31 1.39 -2.23 -26.41
CA PRO A 31 2.22 -2.11 -25.22
C PRO A 31 3.51 -2.93 -25.36
N ALA A 32 4.64 -2.35 -24.97
CA ALA A 32 5.91 -3.06 -24.99
C ALA A 32 5.83 -4.34 -24.13
N ALA A 33 6.37 -5.44 -24.65
CA ALA A 33 6.40 -6.74 -23.97
C ALA A 33 7.30 -6.77 -22.73
N THR A 34 8.12 -5.74 -22.53
CA THR A 34 8.99 -5.57 -21.38
C THR A 34 8.93 -4.14 -20.87
N SER A 35 9.14 -3.95 -19.56
CA SER A 35 9.46 -2.64 -18.97
C SER A 35 10.77 -2.71 -18.19
N THR A 36 11.45 -1.56 -18.11
CA THR A 36 12.67 -1.39 -17.33
C THR A 36 12.46 -0.24 -16.36
N ASN A 37 12.70 -0.45 -15.06
CA ASN A 37 12.58 0.63 -14.08
C ASN A 37 13.85 1.50 -14.04
N ALA A 38 13.80 2.59 -13.26
CA ALA A 38 14.91 3.53 -13.13
C ALA A 38 16.21 2.90 -12.61
N GLN A 39 16.13 1.76 -11.91
CA GLN A 39 17.25 1.02 -11.36
C GLN A 39 17.77 -0.08 -12.30
N GLY A 40 17.27 -0.15 -13.53
CA GLY A 40 17.74 -1.07 -14.57
C GLY A 40 17.16 -2.48 -14.48
N CYS A 41 16.20 -2.75 -13.59
CA CYS A 41 15.51 -4.04 -13.56
C CYS A 41 14.54 -4.14 -14.75
N VAL A 42 14.78 -5.13 -15.61
CA VAL A 42 13.94 -5.43 -16.78
C VAL A 42 12.94 -6.53 -16.42
N ARG A 43 11.64 -6.30 -16.58
CA ARG A 43 10.59 -7.32 -16.38
C ARG A 43 9.79 -7.57 -17.66
N LYS A 44 9.29 -8.79 -17.82
CA LYS A 44 8.26 -9.11 -18.82
C LYS A 44 6.91 -8.56 -18.36
N ARG A 45 6.23 -7.84 -19.24
CA ARG A 45 4.84 -7.43 -19.07
C ARG A 45 3.95 -8.56 -19.54
N GLN A 46 2.93 -8.89 -18.75
CA GLN A 46 1.90 -9.80 -19.21
C GLN A 46 0.99 -9.04 -20.16
N LEU A 47 0.98 -9.46 -21.41
CA LEU A 47 0.15 -8.90 -22.46
C LEU A 47 -1.07 -9.81 -22.66
N GLY A 48 -2.25 -9.21 -22.77
CA GLY A 48 -3.51 -9.93 -23.01
C GLY A 48 -4.26 -10.31 -21.73
N PRO A 49 -5.40 -11.01 -21.88
CA PRO A 49 -6.30 -11.34 -20.77
C PRO A 49 -5.60 -12.17 -19.69
N GLN A 50 -5.76 -11.77 -18.44
CA GLN A 50 -5.32 -12.54 -17.28
C GLN A 50 -6.49 -13.29 -16.66
N ASP A 51 -6.23 -14.48 -16.13
CA ASP A 51 -7.23 -15.33 -15.48
C ASP A 51 -6.81 -15.60 -14.02
N PRO A 52 -7.48 -14.98 -13.03
CA PRO A 52 -7.14 -15.18 -11.62
C PRO A 52 -7.45 -16.60 -11.11
N PHE A 53 -8.28 -17.38 -11.82
CA PHE A 53 -8.66 -18.75 -11.44
C PHE A 53 -7.69 -19.82 -11.95
N LYS A 54 -6.68 -19.42 -12.75
CA LYS A 54 -5.76 -20.36 -13.39
C LYS A 54 -4.97 -21.19 -12.38
N THR A 55 -4.97 -22.51 -12.58
CA THR A 55 -4.26 -23.48 -11.74
C THR A 55 -3.33 -24.39 -12.58
N PRO A 56 -2.01 -24.46 -12.29
CA PRO A 56 -1.30 -23.71 -11.27
C PRO A 56 -1.20 -22.21 -11.63
N PRO A 57 -1.08 -21.31 -10.64
CA PRO A 57 -0.91 -19.88 -10.88
C PRO A 57 0.31 -19.59 -11.75
N PRO A 58 0.18 -18.75 -12.80
CA PRO A 58 1.33 -18.37 -13.61
C PRO A 58 2.34 -17.56 -12.78
N LEU A 59 3.62 -17.62 -13.15
CA LEU A 59 4.66 -16.79 -12.54
C LEU A 59 4.69 -15.42 -13.22
N MET A 60 4.56 -14.36 -12.43
CA MET A 60 4.64 -12.97 -12.87
C MET A 60 5.98 -12.36 -12.49
N GLU A 61 6.50 -11.47 -13.35
CA GLU A 61 7.74 -10.74 -13.09
C GLU A 61 7.44 -9.37 -12.47
N ALA A 62 8.09 -9.09 -11.34
CA ALA A 62 8.07 -7.81 -10.65
C ALA A 62 9.49 -7.29 -10.43
N CYS A 63 9.63 -5.99 -10.24
CA CYS A 63 10.91 -5.36 -9.91
C CYS A 63 10.80 -4.61 -8.57
N LEU A 64 11.76 -4.84 -7.68
CA LEU A 64 11.98 -4.04 -6.48
C LEU A 64 13.35 -3.37 -6.60
N GLY A 65 13.38 -2.11 -7.04
CA GLY A 65 14.65 -1.46 -7.40
C GLY A 65 15.42 -2.30 -8.44
N PRO A 66 16.69 -2.66 -8.21
CA PRO A 66 17.46 -3.48 -9.15
C PRO A 66 17.06 -4.96 -9.13
N TYR A 67 16.24 -5.40 -8.17
CA TYR A 67 15.96 -6.82 -7.95
C TYR A 67 14.76 -7.29 -8.79
N LYS A 68 14.96 -8.38 -9.55
CA LYS A 68 13.89 -9.06 -10.27
C LYS A 68 13.29 -10.17 -9.41
N LEU A 69 11.96 -10.26 -9.39
CA LEU A 69 11.21 -11.30 -8.70
C LEU A 69 10.35 -12.10 -9.67
N ARG A 70 10.14 -13.39 -9.37
CA ARG A 70 9.18 -14.27 -10.05
C ARG A 70 8.19 -14.81 -9.03
N ILE A 71 6.99 -14.24 -9.03
CA ILE A 71 5.99 -14.43 -7.98
C ILE A 71 4.77 -15.13 -8.61
N PRO A 72 4.22 -16.20 -8.01
CA PRO A 72 2.97 -16.80 -8.47
C PRO A 72 1.81 -15.80 -8.41
N ALA A 73 0.98 -15.77 -9.43
CA ALA A 73 -0.07 -14.76 -9.59
C ALA A 73 -1.03 -14.68 -8.39
N ASN A 74 -1.30 -15.80 -7.71
CA ASN A 74 -2.21 -15.83 -6.55
C ASN A 74 -1.71 -15.10 -5.29
N TYR A 75 -0.46 -14.61 -5.28
CA TYR A 75 0.05 -13.72 -4.23
C TYR A 75 -0.34 -12.24 -4.44
N PHE A 76 -0.76 -11.83 -5.64
CA PHE A 76 -1.10 -10.43 -5.92
C PHE A 76 -2.55 -10.10 -5.53
N GLY A 77 -2.84 -8.80 -5.40
CA GLY A 77 -4.12 -8.32 -4.83
C GLY A 77 -5.34 -8.77 -5.60
N ASP A 78 -5.27 -8.67 -6.93
CA ASP A 78 -6.30 -9.13 -7.89
C ASP A 78 -6.00 -10.53 -8.46
N GLN A 79 -4.91 -11.14 -8.01
CA GLN A 79 -4.36 -12.41 -8.48
C GLN A 79 -3.97 -12.44 -9.97
N MET A 80 -3.68 -11.29 -10.56
CA MET A 80 -3.33 -11.14 -11.98
C MET A 80 -1.92 -10.55 -12.20
N GLY A 81 -1.22 -10.12 -11.16
CA GLY A 81 0.18 -9.69 -11.23
C GLY A 81 0.44 -8.32 -10.62
N PRO A 82 1.59 -7.70 -10.92
CA PRO A 82 1.88 -6.32 -10.51
C PRO A 82 0.88 -5.33 -11.09
N ASN A 83 0.71 -4.20 -10.40
CA ASN A 83 -0.14 -3.09 -10.82
C ASN A 83 0.38 -2.46 -12.13
N PHE A 84 -0.47 -1.63 -12.75
CA PHE A 84 -0.17 -0.95 -14.02
C PHE A 84 1.01 0.03 -13.93
N ASP A 85 1.28 0.57 -12.74
CA ASP A 85 2.38 1.48 -12.42
C ASP A 85 3.67 0.73 -12.02
N ASP A 86 3.71 -0.58 -12.26
CA ASP A 86 4.79 -1.50 -11.91
C ASP A 86 4.98 -1.71 -10.38
N SER A 87 4.13 -1.11 -9.52
CA SER A 87 4.11 -1.42 -8.09
C SER A 87 3.53 -2.81 -7.83
N PHE A 88 3.87 -3.41 -6.68
CA PHE A 88 3.29 -4.67 -6.27
C PHE A 88 3.24 -4.81 -4.76
N GLY A 89 2.32 -5.68 -4.31
CA GLY A 89 2.26 -6.18 -2.95
C GLY A 89 1.98 -7.68 -2.94
N LEU A 90 2.23 -8.31 -1.80
CA LEU A 90 1.85 -9.70 -1.53
C LEU A 90 0.66 -9.71 -0.57
N TYR A 91 -0.33 -10.54 -0.87
CA TYR A 91 -1.58 -10.63 -0.14
C TYR A 91 -1.70 -12.02 0.45
N LEU A 92 -1.49 -12.13 1.76
CA LEU A 92 -1.46 -13.39 2.49
C LEU A 92 -2.69 -13.54 3.39
N GLU A 93 -3.11 -14.77 3.62
CA GLU A 93 -4.23 -15.11 4.49
C GLU A 93 -3.75 -15.29 5.94
N TYR A 94 -4.27 -14.49 6.88
CA TYR A 94 -4.06 -14.72 8.31
C TYR A 94 -4.98 -15.85 8.83
N PRO A 95 -4.50 -16.76 9.71
CA PRO A 95 -3.20 -16.75 10.39
C PRO A 95 -2.10 -17.57 9.73
N SER A 96 -2.38 -18.30 8.64
CA SER A 96 -1.41 -19.21 8.02
C SER A 96 -0.26 -18.47 7.33
N LEU A 97 -0.50 -17.22 6.91
CA LEU A 97 0.35 -16.39 6.08
C LEU A 97 0.75 -17.08 4.76
N GLN A 98 -0.16 -17.92 4.25
CA GLN A 98 -0.07 -18.51 2.92
C GLN A 98 -0.84 -17.63 1.92
N PRO A 99 -0.52 -17.70 0.61
CA PRO A 99 -1.33 -17.01 -0.39
C PRO A 99 -2.74 -17.58 -0.43
N PHE A 100 -3.70 -16.74 -0.84
CA PHE A 100 -5.07 -17.19 -1.12
C PHE A 100 -5.10 -18.20 -2.27
N ALA A 101 -6.15 -19.02 -2.32
CA ALA A 101 -6.38 -19.91 -3.45
C ALA A 101 -6.61 -19.09 -4.75
N PRO A 102 -6.26 -19.61 -5.93
CA PRO A 102 -6.53 -18.92 -7.19
C PRO A 102 -8.03 -18.61 -7.35
N GLY A 103 -8.35 -17.37 -7.68
CA GLY A 103 -9.73 -16.86 -7.84
C GLY A 103 -10.39 -16.38 -6.56
N GLU A 104 -9.88 -16.74 -5.38
CA GLU A 104 -10.52 -16.41 -4.08
C GLU A 104 -10.58 -14.90 -3.81
N ARG A 105 -9.66 -14.13 -4.41
CA ARG A 105 -9.64 -12.66 -4.31
C ARG A 105 -10.23 -11.93 -5.52
N ALA A 106 -10.63 -12.64 -6.57
CA ALA A 106 -11.19 -12.02 -7.79
C ALA A 106 -12.47 -11.21 -7.49
N HIS A 107 -13.20 -11.61 -6.44
CA HIS A 107 -14.35 -10.89 -5.90
C HIS A 107 -14.14 -10.68 -4.40
N LEU A 108 -13.42 -9.61 -4.05
CA LEU A 108 -13.01 -9.33 -2.68
C LEU A 108 -14.21 -9.15 -1.74
N SER A 109 -14.51 -10.17 -0.93
CA SER A 109 -15.52 -10.10 0.13
C SER A 109 -14.96 -9.40 1.37
N LEU A 110 -15.86 -8.95 2.26
CA LEU A 110 -15.46 -8.37 3.55
C LEU A 110 -14.63 -9.34 4.39
N ASP A 111 -14.97 -10.64 4.38
CA ASP A 111 -14.24 -11.66 5.15
C ASP A 111 -12.85 -11.91 4.57
N VAL A 112 -12.74 -12.01 3.23
CA VAL A 112 -11.44 -12.13 2.55
C VAL A 112 -10.58 -10.90 2.86
N SER A 113 -11.14 -9.69 2.74
CA SER A 113 -10.45 -8.44 3.08
C SER A 113 -9.99 -8.42 4.55
N THR A 114 -10.85 -8.83 5.48
CA THR A 114 -10.58 -8.83 6.92
C THR A 114 -9.42 -9.74 7.32
N ARG A 115 -9.29 -10.92 6.70
CA ARG A 115 -8.17 -11.84 6.95
C ARG A 115 -6.95 -11.59 6.07
N THR A 116 -6.94 -10.52 5.26
CA THR A 116 -5.82 -10.19 4.39
C THR A 116 -4.72 -9.49 5.18
N VAL A 117 -3.49 -9.98 5.02
CA VAL A 117 -2.26 -9.25 5.33
C VAL A 117 -1.72 -8.71 4.00
N ASP A 118 -1.83 -7.40 3.79
CA ASP A 118 -1.35 -6.72 2.57
C ASP A 118 0.08 -6.23 2.81
N ILE A 119 1.04 -6.70 2.03
CA ILE A 119 2.47 -6.45 2.18
C ILE A 119 2.98 -5.70 0.94
N GLY A 120 3.17 -4.39 1.06
CA GLY A 120 3.81 -3.54 0.07
C GLY A 120 5.33 -3.47 0.23
N TYR A 121 6.05 -3.39 -0.90
CA TYR A 121 7.50 -3.22 -0.92
C TYR A 121 7.89 -1.96 -1.69
N HIS A 122 8.74 -1.14 -1.08
CA HIS A 122 9.21 0.11 -1.65
C HIS A 122 10.74 0.16 -1.65
N TYR A 123 11.33 0.32 -2.84
CA TYR A 123 12.77 0.49 -2.94
C TYR A 123 13.18 1.90 -2.52
N LEU A 124 14.16 1.99 -1.65
CA LEU A 124 14.73 3.21 -1.09
C LEU A 124 15.86 3.70 -1.98
N ASN A 125 15.52 4.54 -2.97
CA ASN A 125 16.50 5.10 -3.87
C ASN A 125 17.19 6.34 -3.26
N GLY A 126 18.44 6.20 -2.83
CA GLY A 126 19.22 7.31 -2.28
C GLY A 126 18.78 7.79 -0.89
N VAL A 127 17.95 7.00 -0.21
CA VAL A 127 17.50 7.25 1.17
C VAL A 127 18.22 6.28 2.10
N ASP A 128 18.81 6.79 3.19
CA ASP A 128 19.40 5.93 4.22
C ASP A 128 18.29 5.09 4.88
N PRO A 129 18.34 3.75 4.77
CA PRO A 129 17.32 2.89 5.33
C PRO A 129 17.17 3.02 6.86
N ASN A 130 18.18 3.54 7.57
CA ASN A 130 18.10 3.77 9.01
C ASN A 130 17.19 4.96 9.38
N ASN A 131 16.96 5.90 8.46
CA ASN A 131 16.21 7.14 8.76
C ASN A 131 14.71 7.04 8.45
N VAL A 132 14.29 6.02 7.70
CA VAL A 132 12.92 5.89 7.17
C VAL A 132 11.86 5.79 8.27
N LEU A 133 12.17 5.14 9.39
CA LEU A 133 11.20 4.87 10.46
C LEU A 133 11.08 6.00 11.49
N TYR A 134 11.95 7.03 11.43
CA TYR A 134 11.95 8.14 12.41
C TYR A 134 11.06 9.31 12.01
N ALA A 135 10.76 9.45 10.72
CA ALA A 135 9.95 10.55 10.19
C ALA A 135 8.99 10.03 9.11
N PRO A 136 7.97 9.24 9.47
CA PRO A 136 6.96 8.82 8.50
C PRO A 136 6.13 10.04 8.08
N ASN A 137 6.60 10.76 7.05
CA ASN A 137 5.89 11.78 6.29
C ASN A 137 5.26 12.98 7.04
N SER A 138 5.62 13.25 8.30
CA SER A 138 5.10 14.46 8.96
C SER A 138 5.67 15.71 8.30
N THR A 139 4.79 16.56 7.77
CA THR A 139 5.13 17.88 7.23
C THR A 139 5.07 18.98 8.29
N ASP A 140 4.60 18.66 9.49
CA ASP A 140 4.46 19.57 10.62
C ASP A 140 5.25 19.04 11.82
N ASP A 141 6.47 19.55 11.98
CA ASP A 141 7.37 19.17 13.08
C ASP A 141 6.80 19.46 14.47
N GLY A 142 5.75 20.28 14.57
CA GLY A 142 5.08 20.63 15.82
C GLY A 142 3.97 19.67 16.26
N ASP A 143 3.54 18.73 15.40
CA ASP A 143 2.40 17.86 15.69
C ASP A 143 2.76 16.77 16.72
N PRO A 144 2.21 16.80 17.94
CA PRO A 144 2.48 15.78 18.95
C PRO A 144 1.94 14.39 18.55
N ALA A 145 0.96 14.29 17.64
CA ALA A 145 0.46 13.01 17.15
C ALA A 145 1.48 12.32 16.26
N GLU A 146 2.37 13.06 15.57
CA GLU A 146 3.33 12.48 14.63
C GLU A 146 4.75 12.33 15.21
N ARG A 147 4.89 12.38 16.55
CA ARG A 147 6.19 12.27 17.23
C ARG A 147 6.14 11.34 18.45
N LEU A 148 7.21 10.58 18.66
CA LEU A 148 7.34 9.74 19.86
C LEU A 148 7.37 10.58 21.16
N GLU A 149 8.05 11.72 21.16
CA GLU A 149 8.10 12.64 22.30
C GLU A 149 6.74 13.30 22.60
N GLY A 150 5.84 13.26 21.62
CA GLY A 150 4.47 13.73 21.72
C GLY A 150 3.54 12.79 22.49
N ARG A 151 3.96 11.54 22.71
CA ARG A 151 3.11 10.40 23.09
C ARG A 151 3.39 9.90 24.51
N ILE A 152 2.49 9.05 25.01
CA ILE A 152 2.58 8.45 26.34
C ILE A 152 3.21 7.05 26.20
N GLN A 153 4.43 6.88 26.72
CA GLN A 153 5.09 5.58 26.70
C GLN A 153 4.39 4.59 27.65
N GLY A 154 4.01 3.43 27.10
CA GLY A 154 3.37 2.33 27.83
C GLY A 154 4.36 1.26 28.30
N LYS A 155 3.81 0.25 29.00
CA LYS A 155 4.54 -0.98 29.34
C LYS A 155 4.70 -1.85 28.09
N GLU A 156 5.83 -2.53 27.96
CA GLU A 156 6.10 -3.46 26.87
C GLU A 156 5.00 -4.54 26.74
N ILE A 157 4.54 -4.76 25.51
CA ILE A 157 3.63 -5.86 25.12
C ILE A 157 4.13 -6.50 23.82
N TYR A 158 4.05 -7.83 23.71
CA TYR A 158 4.49 -8.57 22.50
C TYR A 158 5.94 -8.29 22.07
N GLY A 159 6.80 -7.85 22.99
CA GLY A 159 8.16 -7.40 22.68
C GLY A 159 8.24 -6.06 21.92
N LEU A 160 7.20 -5.24 22.02
CA LEU A 160 7.09 -3.89 21.48
C LEU A 160 6.90 -2.90 22.62
N THR A 161 7.52 -1.72 22.53
CA THR A 161 7.23 -0.59 23.42
C THR A 161 6.08 0.23 22.84
N PRO A 162 4.91 0.32 23.50
CA PRO A 162 3.82 1.18 23.06
C PRO A 162 4.09 2.65 23.35
N TYR A 163 3.63 3.51 22.47
CA TYR A 163 3.57 4.96 22.58
C TYR A 163 2.15 5.39 22.22
N TYR A 164 1.30 5.42 23.24
CA TYR A 164 -0.12 5.74 23.11
C TYR A 164 -0.30 7.20 22.74
N ALA A 165 -1.32 7.48 21.92
CA ALA A 165 -1.65 8.86 21.57
C ALA A 165 -2.03 9.66 22.83
N ASP A 166 -1.46 10.85 23.00
CA ASP A 166 -1.91 11.80 24.03
C ASP A 166 -3.06 12.64 23.46
N LEU A 167 -4.29 12.11 23.55
CA LEU A 167 -5.47 12.73 22.96
C LEU A 167 -5.65 14.19 23.40
N LYS A 168 -5.41 14.48 24.68
CA LYS A 168 -5.54 15.84 25.22
C LYS A 168 -4.54 16.77 24.55
N LYS A 169 -3.28 16.35 24.42
CA LYS A 169 -2.22 17.14 23.78
C LYS A 169 -2.47 17.32 22.29
N SER A 170 -2.83 16.25 21.57
CA SER A 170 -3.17 16.29 20.14
C SER A 170 -4.38 17.18 19.85
N PHE A 171 -5.49 17.01 20.56
CA PHE A 171 -6.69 17.83 20.33
C PHE A 171 -6.46 19.30 20.70
N THR A 172 -5.68 19.57 21.76
CA THR A 172 -5.28 20.95 22.09
C THR A 172 -4.43 21.56 20.97
N TYR A 173 -3.54 20.78 20.37
CA TYR A 173 -2.73 21.21 19.23
C TYR A 173 -3.59 21.60 18.02
N TYR A 174 -4.48 20.72 17.58
CA TYR A 174 -5.34 20.99 16.42
C TYR A 174 -6.34 22.13 16.67
N ARG A 175 -6.89 22.27 17.87
CA ARG A 175 -7.71 23.46 18.23
C ARG A 175 -6.93 24.76 18.04
N LYS A 176 -5.67 24.81 18.48
CA LYS A 176 -4.82 26.00 18.32
C LYS A 176 -4.50 26.33 16.86
N LYS A 177 -4.46 25.30 15.99
CA LYS A 177 -4.29 25.46 14.54
C LYS A 177 -5.60 25.84 13.82
N GLY A 178 -6.73 25.92 14.54
CA GLY A 178 -8.02 26.33 14.00
C GLY A 178 -8.84 25.22 13.33
N TYR A 179 -8.50 23.95 13.58
CA TYR A 179 -9.30 22.83 13.08
C TYR A 179 -10.67 22.74 13.79
N ASN A 180 -11.68 22.28 13.05
CA ASN A 180 -13.05 22.14 13.52
C ASN A 180 -13.33 20.71 14.04
N GLU A 181 -14.02 20.62 15.18
CA GLU A 181 -14.45 19.37 15.82
C GLU A 181 -15.78 18.81 15.29
N SER A 182 -16.38 19.49 14.31
CA SER A 182 -17.56 18.98 13.59
C SER A 182 -17.24 17.60 13.00
N HIS A 183 -18.17 16.66 13.12
CA HIS A 183 -18.00 15.27 12.68
C HIS A 183 -16.87 14.52 13.42
N SER A 184 -16.62 14.81 14.69
CA SER A 184 -15.65 14.09 15.53
C SER A 184 -16.04 12.64 15.82
N ASP A 185 -17.29 12.25 15.53
CA ASP A 185 -17.79 10.89 15.51
C ASP A 185 -17.29 10.07 14.29
N GLU A 186 -16.88 10.73 13.21
CA GLU A 186 -16.35 10.07 12.02
C GLU A 186 -14.91 9.55 12.25
N PRO A 187 -14.60 8.27 11.94
CA PRO A 187 -13.27 7.68 12.21
C PRO A 187 -12.10 8.37 11.50
N THR A 188 -12.35 9.12 10.43
CA THR A 188 -11.33 9.86 9.65
C THR A 188 -11.06 11.25 10.21
N ASN A 189 -11.89 11.73 11.15
CA ASN A 189 -11.73 13.05 11.74
C ASN A 189 -10.57 13.06 12.74
N ILE A 190 -9.72 14.08 12.69
CA ILE A 190 -8.56 14.22 13.58
C ILE A 190 -8.91 14.31 15.07
N PHE A 191 -10.15 14.68 15.43
CA PHE A 191 -10.65 14.71 16.80
C PHE A 191 -11.31 13.39 17.23
N ASN A 192 -11.39 12.40 16.35
CA ASN A 192 -11.86 11.06 16.67
C ASN A 192 -10.75 10.23 17.31
N VAL A 193 -11.09 9.42 18.32
CA VAL A 193 -10.13 8.56 19.02
C VAL A 193 -9.50 7.51 18.07
N ALA A 194 -10.25 7.00 17.09
CA ALA A 194 -9.77 6.01 16.14
C ALA A 194 -8.73 6.57 15.16
N SER A 195 -8.76 7.88 14.88
CA SER A 195 -7.76 8.55 14.03
C SER A 195 -6.45 8.83 14.75
N GLN A 196 -6.48 8.94 16.09
CA GLN A 196 -5.32 9.11 16.93
C GLN A 196 -4.61 7.77 17.16
N LYS A 197 -3.88 7.32 16.15
CA LYS A 197 -3.23 5.99 16.13
C LYS A 197 -2.23 5.84 17.28
N ASP A 198 -2.19 4.65 17.89
CA ASP A 198 -1.13 4.24 18.82
C ASP A 198 0.07 3.70 18.05
N TRP A 199 1.27 3.95 18.57
CA TRP A 199 2.50 3.47 17.96
C TRP A 199 3.11 2.35 18.80
N TYR A 200 3.58 1.30 18.16
CA TYR A 200 4.29 0.20 18.80
C TYR A 200 5.66 0.07 18.13
N VAL A 201 6.71 0.14 18.95
CA VAL A 201 8.08 0.30 18.46
C VAL A 201 8.94 -0.87 18.92
N ALA A 202 9.64 -1.50 17.98
CA ALA A 202 10.79 -2.35 18.29
C ALA A 202 12.08 -1.59 17.96
N ARG A 203 13.13 -1.83 18.76
CA ARG A 203 14.46 -1.29 18.53
C ARG A 203 15.47 -2.41 18.33
N ASP A 204 16.48 -2.18 17.50
CA ASP A 204 17.62 -3.07 17.34
C ASP A 204 18.62 -2.94 18.50
N HIS A 205 19.70 -3.72 18.44
CA HIS A 205 20.74 -3.74 19.47
C HIS A 205 21.51 -2.41 19.61
N ASN A 206 21.44 -1.53 18.60
CA ASN A 206 22.03 -0.18 18.65
C ASN A 206 21.04 0.87 19.16
N GLY A 207 19.85 0.45 19.61
CA GLY A 207 18.77 1.33 20.06
C GLY A 207 18.02 2.01 18.91
N GLN A 208 18.31 1.66 17.65
CA GLN A 208 17.62 2.26 16.50
C GLN A 208 16.25 1.62 16.29
N ILE A 209 15.25 2.39 15.85
CA ILE A 209 13.94 1.84 15.49
C ILE A 209 14.11 0.83 14.35
N SER A 210 13.76 -0.42 14.61
CA SER A 210 13.79 -1.50 13.61
C SER A 210 12.41 -1.78 13.02
N THR A 211 11.37 -1.49 13.81
CA THR A 211 9.96 -1.71 13.47
C THR A 211 9.12 -0.59 14.08
N LEU A 212 8.21 -0.03 13.28
CA LEU A 212 7.19 0.92 13.72
C LEU A 212 5.80 0.43 13.27
N ILE A 213 4.90 0.21 14.22
CA ILE A 213 3.53 -0.22 13.93
C ILE A 213 2.56 0.84 14.44
N LYS A 214 1.79 1.45 13.56
CA LYS A 214 0.74 2.42 13.90
C LYS A 214 -0.61 1.69 13.85
N CYS A 215 -1.34 1.59 14.96
CA CYS A 215 -2.65 0.94 14.98
C CYS A 215 -3.75 1.89 15.45
N THR A 216 -5.01 1.59 15.11
CA THR A 216 -6.17 2.23 15.76
C THR A 216 -6.02 2.19 17.29
N SER A 217 -6.31 3.32 17.93
CA SER A 217 -6.13 3.54 19.38
C SER A 217 -6.67 2.37 20.21
N HIS A 218 -5.92 2.00 21.24
CA HIS A 218 -6.29 1.01 22.24
C HIS A 218 -7.59 1.38 22.99
N GLU A 219 -7.99 2.65 22.97
CA GLU A 219 -9.28 3.10 23.51
C GLU A 219 -10.49 2.59 22.68
N VAL A 220 -10.29 2.26 21.39
CA VAL A 220 -11.27 1.48 20.62
C VAL A 220 -11.09 0.02 21.03
N THR A 221 -12.01 -0.52 21.83
CA THR A 221 -11.84 -1.83 22.48
C THR A 221 -12.30 -3.02 21.65
N GLU A 222 -13.15 -2.77 20.65
CA GLU A 222 -13.71 -3.76 19.74
C GLU A 222 -12.61 -4.37 18.87
N SER A 223 -12.76 -5.65 18.51
CA SER A 223 -11.85 -6.30 17.56
C SER A 223 -12.31 -6.12 16.10
N GLY A 224 -13.61 -5.96 15.90
CA GLY A 224 -14.24 -6.00 14.57
C GLY A 224 -14.24 -7.37 13.91
N VAL A 225 -13.76 -8.40 14.59
CA VAL A 225 -13.54 -9.73 14.02
C VAL A 225 -13.94 -10.83 14.99
N GLU A 226 -14.38 -11.93 14.41
CA GLU A 226 -14.59 -13.19 15.09
C GLU A 226 -13.76 -14.29 14.45
N TYR A 227 -13.53 -15.38 15.18
CA TYR A 227 -12.89 -16.57 14.66
C TYR A 227 -13.95 -17.65 14.41
N ARG A 228 -14.14 -18.06 13.16
CA ARG A 228 -15.06 -19.12 12.77
C ARG A 228 -14.36 -20.05 11.78
N ASP A 229 -14.45 -21.35 12.00
CA ASP A 229 -13.88 -22.39 11.13
C ASP A 229 -12.38 -22.19 10.80
N GLY A 230 -11.58 -21.75 11.77
CA GLY A 230 -10.14 -21.54 11.56
C GLY A 230 -9.77 -20.23 10.86
N ARG A 231 -10.74 -19.32 10.65
CA ARG A 231 -10.55 -18.09 9.89
C ARG A 231 -11.11 -16.87 10.63
N LEU A 232 -10.51 -15.72 10.36
CA LEU A 232 -11.11 -14.44 10.75
C LEU A 232 -12.27 -14.10 9.81
N VAL A 233 -13.37 -13.70 10.41
CA VAL A 233 -14.60 -13.24 9.76
C VAL A 233 -14.97 -11.86 10.30
N ARG A 234 -15.53 -11.02 9.43
CA ARG A 234 -15.88 -9.64 9.77
C ARG A 234 -17.13 -9.60 10.65
N SER A 235 -17.04 -8.98 11.82
CA SER A 235 -18.24 -8.51 12.54
C SER A 235 -18.85 -7.34 11.75
N LYS A 236 -20.16 -7.37 11.47
CA LYS A 236 -20.79 -6.35 10.61
C LYS A 236 -21.00 -5.01 11.31
N GLU A 237 -21.09 -5.01 12.63
CA GLU A 237 -21.55 -3.85 13.41
C GLU A 237 -20.40 -3.12 14.10
N ASP A 238 -19.34 -3.85 14.47
CA ASP A 238 -18.25 -3.29 15.26
C ASP A 238 -17.22 -2.56 14.39
N PRO A 239 -16.54 -1.51 14.90
CA PRO A 239 -15.34 -0.97 14.27
C PRO A 239 -14.31 -2.06 13.97
N LEU A 240 -13.50 -1.90 12.91
CA LEU A 240 -12.41 -2.81 12.58
C LEU A 240 -11.06 -2.11 12.83
N PRO A 241 -10.51 -2.15 14.05
CA PRO A 241 -9.17 -1.66 14.31
C PRO A 241 -8.13 -2.32 13.40
N ASP A 242 -7.28 -1.51 12.82
CA ASP A 242 -6.25 -1.91 11.88
C ASP A 242 -4.87 -1.41 12.33
N CYS A 243 -3.84 -1.89 11.64
CA CYS A 243 -2.45 -1.50 11.83
C CYS A 243 -1.79 -1.26 10.47
N THR A 244 -0.96 -0.22 10.41
CA THR A 244 0.09 -0.02 9.42
C THR A 244 1.43 -0.33 10.07
N HIS A 245 2.14 -1.31 9.54
CA HIS A 245 3.39 -1.84 10.08
C HIS A 245 4.52 -1.56 9.09
N LEU A 246 5.52 -0.81 9.55
CA LEU A 246 6.69 -0.41 8.78
C LEU A 246 7.95 -1.07 9.34
N PHE A 247 8.75 -1.66 8.47
CA PHE A 247 10.13 -2.06 8.77
C PHE A 247 11.00 -1.99 7.52
N VAL A 248 12.30 -2.18 7.70
CA VAL A 248 13.28 -2.12 6.61
C VAL A 248 14.03 -3.44 6.44
N ILE A 249 14.26 -3.84 5.20
CA ILE A 249 15.19 -4.89 4.80
C ILE A 249 16.46 -4.19 4.29
N LYS A 250 17.40 -3.95 5.20
CA LYS A 250 18.57 -3.09 4.96
C LYS A 250 19.40 -3.56 3.75
N ASP A 251 19.65 -4.86 3.64
CA ASP A 251 20.45 -5.46 2.56
C ASP A 251 19.83 -5.26 1.16
N LEU A 252 18.53 -4.99 1.08
CA LEU A 252 17.82 -4.75 -0.17
C LEU A 252 17.45 -3.28 -0.38
N SER A 253 17.84 -2.39 0.54
CA SER A 253 17.36 -1.01 0.59
C SER A 253 15.84 -0.94 0.37
N ALA A 254 15.09 -1.78 1.07
CA ALA A 254 13.64 -1.89 0.89
C ALA A 254 12.90 -1.54 2.18
N MET A 255 11.95 -0.61 2.09
CA MET A 255 10.93 -0.40 3.11
C MET A 255 9.76 -1.34 2.82
N VAL A 256 9.27 -1.99 3.86
CA VAL A 256 8.07 -2.83 3.82
C VAL A 256 6.97 -2.12 4.58
N GLU A 257 5.83 -1.92 3.93
CA GLU A 257 4.60 -1.45 4.56
C GLU A 257 3.60 -2.59 4.58
N ILE A 258 3.08 -2.94 5.75
CA ILE A 258 2.10 -4.00 5.91
C ILE A 258 0.82 -3.45 6.52
N ARG A 259 -0.33 -3.82 5.97
CA ARG A 259 -1.65 -3.53 6.53
C ARG A 259 -2.34 -4.82 6.96
N TYR A 260 -2.86 -4.82 8.19
CA TYR A 260 -3.61 -5.93 8.75
C TYR A 260 -4.54 -5.46 9.88
N VAL A 261 -5.53 -6.26 10.21
CA VAL A 261 -6.40 -6.01 11.37
C VAL A 261 -5.61 -6.08 12.68
N ARG A 262 -5.84 -5.16 13.62
CA ARG A 262 -5.09 -5.05 14.88
C ARG A 262 -5.12 -6.35 15.70
N PHE A 263 -6.14 -7.18 15.51
CA PHE A 263 -6.21 -8.52 16.08
C PHE A 263 -4.94 -9.37 15.81
N ALA A 264 -4.28 -9.18 14.68
CA ALA A 264 -3.06 -9.89 14.29
C ALA A 264 -1.76 -9.29 14.87
N LEU A 265 -1.83 -8.18 15.63
CA LEU A 265 -0.66 -7.52 16.23
C LEU A 265 0.22 -8.44 17.09
N PRO A 266 -0.30 -9.40 17.89
CA PRO A 266 0.54 -10.32 18.64
C PRO A 266 1.50 -11.14 17.77
N ASP A 267 1.12 -11.39 16.50
CA ASP A 267 1.87 -12.17 15.52
C ASP A 267 2.78 -11.30 14.62
N TRP A 268 3.03 -10.03 14.97
CA TRP A 268 3.79 -9.08 14.14
C TRP A 268 5.15 -9.63 13.68
N LYS A 269 5.89 -10.37 14.53
CA LYS A 269 7.18 -10.98 14.15
C LYS A 269 7.01 -12.06 13.09
N LYS A 270 5.94 -12.85 13.16
CA LYS A 270 5.60 -13.88 12.18
C LYS A 270 5.23 -13.23 10.84
N ILE A 271 4.51 -12.13 10.88
CA ILE A 271 4.15 -11.31 9.71
C ILE A 271 5.41 -10.74 9.04
N GLU A 272 6.35 -10.14 9.80
CA GLU A 272 7.63 -9.68 9.24
C GLU A 272 8.43 -10.82 8.62
N ALA A 273 8.51 -11.96 9.30
CA ALA A 273 9.23 -13.12 8.80
C ALA A 273 8.64 -13.60 7.46
N ALA A 274 7.32 -13.72 7.36
CA ALA A 274 6.65 -14.10 6.12
C ALA A 274 6.90 -13.11 4.98
N ALA A 275 6.95 -11.81 5.25
CA ALA A 275 7.32 -10.80 4.25
C ALA A 275 8.77 -11.00 3.76
N ARG A 276 9.73 -11.10 4.68
CA ARG A 276 11.15 -11.32 4.34
C ARG A 276 11.36 -12.62 3.57
N ASP A 277 10.75 -13.70 4.02
CA ASP A 277 10.91 -15.03 3.44
C ASP A 277 10.30 -15.11 2.04
N ASN A 278 9.11 -14.56 1.82
CA ASN A 278 8.51 -14.53 0.49
C ASN A 278 9.32 -13.68 -0.49
N LEU A 279 9.80 -12.52 -0.06
CA LEU A 279 10.65 -11.68 -0.91
C LEU A 279 11.91 -12.45 -1.33
N LYS A 280 12.63 -13.04 -0.38
CA LYS A 280 13.83 -13.87 -0.63
C LYS A 280 13.53 -15.07 -1.53
N LYS A 281 12.40 -15.75 -1.30
CA LYS A 281 11.95 -16.92 -2.07
C LYS A 281 11.72 -16.59 -3.54
N PHE A 282 11.18 -15.41 -3.84
CA PHE A 282 10.81 -15.03 -5.21
C PHE A 282 11.88 -14.24 -5.95
N MET A 283 12.88 -13.70 -5.25
CA MET A 283 14.03 -13.06 -5.88
C MET A 283 14.76 -14.03 -6.81
N VAL A 284 14.97 -13.58 -8.04
CA VAL A 284 15.79 -14.30 -9.02
C VAL A 284 17.25 -14.09 -8.63
N GLN A 285 17.95 -15.15 -8.24
CA GLN A 285 19.39 -15.08 -8.05
C GLN A 285 20.05 -14.70 -9.36
N SER A 286 20.85 -13.63 -9.37
CA SER A 286 21.79 -13.37 -10.44
C SER A 286 22.74 -14.56 -10.48
N ARG A 287 22.65 -15.39 -11.52
CA ARG A 287 23.77 -16.27 -11.86
C ARG A 287 24.93 -15.34 -12.13
N GLY A 288 25.93 -15.36 -11.25
CA GLY A 288 27.17 -14.62 -11.46
C GLY A 288 27.67 -14.89 -12.88
N LEU A 289 28.02 -13.80 -13.57
CA LEU A 289 28.93 -13.86 -14.71
C LEU A 289 30.29 -14.37 -14.24
#